data_AF-A0A7C6WP25-F1
#
_entry.id   AF-A0A7C6WP25-F1
#
_cell.length_a   1.000
_cell.length_b   1.000
_cell.length_c   1.000
_cell.angle_alpha   90.00
_cell.angle_beta   90.00
_cell.angle_gamma   90.00
#
_symmetry.space_group_name_H-M   'P 1'
#
loop_
_entity.id
_entity.type
_entity.pdbx_description
1 polymer ?
#
loop_
_entity_poly.entity_id
_entity_poly.type
_entity_poly.pdbx_seq_one_letter_code
_entity_poly.pdbx_strand_id
1 'polypeptide(L)'
;MYTKKNIKKIVQEFDKINKYSKAIIKHGTQISLGLLLVGTIILISNNRLFPYDSYLRFIGIEISKNSFVILAQAVIGGLLLDYINRRR
;
A
#
# COMPACT_ATOMS: atom_id res chain seq x y z
N MET A 1 1.36 17.13 15.76
CA MET A 1 2.58 16.41 16.21
C MET A 1 2.14 15.17 16.98
N TYR A 2 2.21 13.98 16.38
CA TYR A 2 1.78 12.74 17.03
C TYR A 2 2.73 12.43 18.19
N THR A 3 2.25 12.53 19.43
CA THR A 3 2.98 12.16 20.63
C THR A 3 3.26 10.65 20.59
N LYS A 4 4.49 10.21 20.91
CA LYS A 4 4.92 8.78 20.94
C LYS A 4 3.87 7.82 21.53
N LYS A 5 3.09 8.27 22.51
CA LYS A 5 2.01 7.52 23.17
C LYS A 5 0.89 7.10 22.20
N ASN A 6 0.53 7.94 21.23
CA ASN A 6 -0.56 7.65 20.28
C ASN A 6 -0.12 6.63 19.23
N ILE A 7 1.11 6.76 18.71
CA ILE A 7 1.69 5.76 17.79
C ILE A 7 1.81 4.40 18.49
N LYS A 8 2.28 4.40 19.75
CA LYS A 8 2.39 3.16 20.54
C LYS A 8 1.04 2.47 20.71
N LYS A 9 -0.05 3.22 20.96
CA LYS A 9 -1.40 2.64 21.03
C LYS A 9 -1.83 2.01 19.70
N ILE A 10 -1.58 2.67 18.58
CA ILE A 10 -1.92 2.14 17.25
C ILE A 10 -1.17 0.83 16.99
N VAL A 11 0.14 0.80 17.30
CA VAL A 11 0.96 -0.42 17.16
C VAL A 11 0.42 -1.55 18.05
N GLN A 12 0.06 -1.23 19.30
CA GLN A 12 -0.51 -2.22 20.22
C GLN A 12 -1.84 -2.81 19.72
N GLU A 13 -2.71 -2.01 19.10
CA GLU A 13 -3.94 -2.54 18.48
C GLU A 13 -3.63 -3.39 17.24
N PHE A 14 -2.67 -2.97 16.42
CA PHE A 14 -2.21 -3.75 15.26
C PHE A 14 -1.55 -5.09 15.65
N ASP A 15 -0.90 -5.16 16.81
CA ASP A 15 -0.32 -6.39 17.33
C ASP A 15 -1.37 -7.39 17.82
N LYS A 16 -2.58 -6.93 18.12
CA LYS A 16 -3.71 -7.80 18.48
C LYS A 16 -4.39 -8.44 17.26
N ILE A 17 -4.06 -8.02 16.04
CA ILE A 17 -4.61 -8.58 14.80
C ILE A 17 -4.05 -10.00 14.60
N ASN A 18 -4.90 -10.91 14.12
CA ASN A 18 -4.53 -12.26 13.72
C ASN A 18 -3.33 -12.25 12.74
N LYS A 19 -2.43 -13.24 12.90
CA LYS A 19 -1.23 -13.43 12.06
C LYS A 19 -1.54 -13.44 10.56
N TYR A 20 -2.62 -14.08 10.11
CA TYR A 20 -3.01 -14.13 8.70
C TYR A 20 -3.43 -12.75 8.18
N SER A 21 -4.34 -12.08 8.89
CA SER A 21 -4.78 -10.72 8.58
C SER A 21 -3.60 -9.74 8.54
N LYS A 22 -2.70 -9.83 9.52
CA LYS A 22 -1.47 -9.03 9.58
C LYS A 22 -0.53 -9.30 8.40
N ALA A 23 -0.42 -10.56 7.96
CA ALA A 23 0.38 -10.94 6.80
C ALA A 23 -0.19 -10.34 5.49
N ILE A 24 -1.51 -10.36 5.33
CA ILE A 24 -2.18 -9.75 4.16
C ILE A 24 -1.90 -8.25 4.11
N ILE A 25 -2.08 -7.55 5.23
CA ILE A 25 -1.80 -6.10 5.30
C ILE A 25 -0.33 -5.84 5.00
N LYS A 26 0.59 -6.62 5.57
CA LYS A 26 2.04 -6.45 5.37
C LYS A 26 2.43 -6.65 3.91
N HIS A 27 2.07 -7.80 3.31
CA HIS A 27 2.46 -8.12 1.95
C HIS A 27 1.75 -7.22 0.92
N GLY A 28 0.48 -6.91 1.13
CA GLY A 28 -0.23 -5.96 0.28
C GLY A 28 0.36 -4.54 0.34
N THR A 29 0.81 -4.11 1.52
CA THR A 29 1.55 -2.83 1.66
C THR A 29 2.88 -2.88 0.92
N GLN A 30 3.64 -3.98 1.03
CA GLN A 30 4.90 -4.15 0.29
C GLN A 30 4.70 -4.13 -1.22
N ILE A 31 3.68 -4.83 -1.73
CA ILE A 31 3.33 -4.86 -3.16
C ILE A 31 2.92 -3.47 -3.65
N SER A 32 2.07 -2.77 -2.89
CA SER A 32 1.68 -1.39 -3.20
C SER A 32 2.89 -0.46 -3.28
N LEU A 33 3.77 -0.49 -2.27
CA LEU A 33 4.97 0.36 -2.28
C LEU A 33 5.90 0.02 -3.45
N GLY A 34 6.07 -1.27 -3.77
CA GLY A 34 6.82 -1.70 -4.94
C GLY A 34 6.24 -1.13 -6.24
N LEU A 35 4.93 -1.24 -6.44
CA LEU A 35 4.25 -0.68 -7.61
C LEU A 35 4.34 0.84 -7.67
N LEU A 36 4.20 1.54 -6.54
CA LEU A 36 4.32 2.99 -6.48
C LEU A 36 5.73 3.45 -6.90
N LEU A 37 6.77 2.75 -6.42
CA LEU A 37 8.15 3.00 -6.83
C LEU A 37 8.34 2.78 -8.32
N VAL A 38 7.85 1.67 -8.87
CA VAL A 38 7.91 1.38 -10.32
C VAL A 38 7.21 2.47 -11.13
N GLY A 39 5.97 2.82 -10.79
CA GLY A 39 5.21 3.87 -11.46
C GLY A 39 5.93 5.22 -11.41
N THR A 40 6.50 5.56 -10.26
CA THR A 40 7.27 6.80 -10.07
C THR A 40 8.54 6.81 -10.93
N ILE A 41 9.30 5.71 -10.98
CA ILE A 41 10.50 5.58 -11.81
C ILE A 41 10.15 5.76 -13.29
N ILE A 42 9.06 5.16 -13.76
CA ILE A 42 8.59 5.32 -15.14
C ILE A 42 8.29 6.79 -15.44
N LEU A 43 7.55 7.47 -14.55
CA LEU A 43 7.20 8.89 -14.74
C LEU A 43 8.42 9.81 -14.74
N ILE A 44 9.37 9.61 -13.81
CA ILE A 44 10.59 10.41 -13.75
C ILE A 44 11.44 10.18 -15.00
N SER A 45 11.62 8.92 -15.40
CA SER A 45 12.39 8.55 -16.59
C SER A 45 11.77 9.14 -17.86
N ASN A 46 10.45 9.07 -18.00
CA ASN A 46 9.74 9.61 -19.16
C ASN A 46 9.82 11.13 -19.27
N ASN A 47 9.95 11.84 -18.16
CA ASN A 47 10.05 13.31 -18.15
C ASN A 47 11.48 13.83 -18.20
N ARG A 48 12.50 13.01 -17.92
CA ARG A 48 13.89 13.48 -17.76
C ARG A 48 14.94 12.75 -18.60
N LEU A 49 14.75 11.46 -18.87
CA LEU A 49 15.78 10.59 -19.44
C LEU A 49 15.48 10.13 -20.86
N PHE A 50 14.19 10.05 -21.21
CA PHE A 50 13.73 9.65 -22.54
C PHE A 50 13.03 10.81 -23.25
N PRO A 51 12.91 10.77 -24.59
CA PRO A 51 11.93 11.60 -25.28
C PRO A 51 10.57 11.36 -24.64
N TYR A 52 9.87 12.45 -24.32
CA TYR A 52 8.56 12.37 -23.69
C TYR A 52 7.63 11.46 -24.51
N ASP A 53 7.12 10.41 -23.88
CA ASP A 53 6.15 9.51 -24.45
C ASP A 53 4.85 9.56 -23.63
N SER A 54 3.73 9.86 -24.28
CA SER A 54 2.42 9.99 -23.64
C SER A 54 1.88 8.66 -23.11
N TYR A 55 2.24 7.54 -23.75
CA TYR A 55 1.83 6.21 -23.37
C TYR A 55 2.59 5.72 -22.13
N LEU A 56 3.91 5.96 -22.08
CA LEU A 56 4.71 5.69 -20.87
C LEU A 56 4.24 6.55 -19.68
N ARG A 57 3.87 7.81 -19.93
CA ARG A 57 3.25 8.65 -18.89
C ARG A 57 1.92 8.06 -18.40
N PHE A 58 1.07 7.61 -19.30
CA PHE A 58 -0.20 6.97 -18.95
C PHE A 58 0.03 5.73 -18.07
N ILE A 59 0.91 4.81 -18.50
CA ILE A 59 1.28 3.61 -17.74
C ILE A 59 1.79 3.98 -16.34
N GLY A 60 2.72 4.93 -16.24
CA GLY A 60 3.28 5.36 -14.96
C GLY A 60 2.22 5.91 -13.99
N ILE A 61 1.25 6.68 -14.51
CA ILE A 61 0.11 7.19 -13.73
C ILE A 61 -0.82 6.05 -13.29
N GLU A 62 -1.15 5.14 -14.21
CA GLU A 62 -2.06 4.02 -13.96
C GLU A 62 -1.51 3.09 -12.88
N ILE A 63 -0.23 2.71 -12.99
CA ILE A 63 0.49 1.88 -12.00
C ILE A 63 0.50 2.59 -10.64
N SER A 64 0.82 3.89 -10.62
CA SER A 64 0.87 4.67 -9.38
C SER A 64 -0.51 4.74 -8.72
N LYS A 65 -1.59 4.96 -9.47
CA LYS A 65 -2.96 4.96 -8.95
C LYS A 65 -3.35 3.59 -8.39
N ASN A 66 -3.12 2.53 -9.17
CA ASN A 66 -3.48 1.17 -8.76
C ASN A 66 -2.69 0.70 -7.54
N SER A 67 -1.48 1.21 -7.31
CA SER A 67 -0.72 0.95 -6.10
C SER A 67 -1.48 1.36 -4.83
N PHE A 68 -2.19 2.50 -4.83
CA PHE A 68 -3.00 2.94 -3.70
C PHE A 68 -4.28 2.11 -3.55
N VAL A 69 -4.87 1.68 -4.66
CA VAL A 69 -6.03 0.77 -4.65
C VAL A 69 -5.67 -0.55 -3.98
N ILE A 70 -4.52 -1.13 -4.34
CA ILE A 70 -4.03 -2.38 -3.72
C ILE A 70 -3.76 -2.19 -2.23
N LEU A 71 -3.17 -1.06 -1.83
CA LEU A 71 -2.96 -0.75 -0.41
C LEU A 71 -4.29 -0.71 0.35
N ALA A 72 -5.29 -0.01 -0.20
CA ALA A 72 -6.60 0.08 0.41
C ALA A 72 -7.26 -1.31 0.54
N GLN A 73 -7.22 -2.11 -0.52
CA GLN A 73 -7.74 -3.47 -0.51
C GLN A 73 -7.04 -4.36 0.52
N ALA A 74 -5.71 -4.26 0.64
CA ALA A 74 -4.95 -5.03 1.61
C ALA A 74 -5.29 -4.65 3.06
N VAL A 75 -5.39 -3.35 3.35
CA VAL A 75 -5.75 -2.84 4.69
C VAL A 75 -7.18 -3.21 5.04
N ILE A 76 -8.15 -2.88 4.18
CA ILE A 76 -9.57 -3.15 4.42
C ILE A 76 -9.83 -4.66 4.46
N GLY A 77 -9.31 -5.41 3.49
CA GLY A 77 -9.47 -6.86 3.41
C GLY A 77 -8.83 -7.59 4.60
N GLY A 78 -7.64 -7.18 5.02
CA GLY A 78 -6.98 -7.76 6.20
C GLY A 78 -7.77 -7.51 7.49
N LEU A 79 -8.28 -6.29 7.68
CA LEU A 79 -9.13 -5.95 8.84
C LEU A 79 -10.48 -6.69 8.81
N LEU A 80 -11.11 -6.80 7.64
CA LEU A 80 -12.36 -7.55 7.47
C LEU A 80 -12.17 -9.03 7.86
N LEU A 81 -11.07 -9.63 7.41
CA LEU A 81 -10.73 -11.02 7.77
C LEU A 81 -10.44 -11.18 9.26
N ASP A 82 -9.81 -10.19 9.90
CA ASP A 82 -9.60 -10.21 11.36
C ASP A 82 -10.93 -10.19 12.10
N TYR A 83 -11.85 -9.32 11.68
CA TYR A 83 -13.18 -9.21 12.26
C TYR A 83 -13.99 -10.51 12.14
N ILE A 84 -14.00 -11.13 10.95
CA ILE A 84 -14.67 -12.41 10.73
C ILE A 84 -14.05 -13.51 11.59
N ASN A 85 -12.73 -13.56 11.67
CA ASN A 85 -12.02 -14.55 12.47
C ASN A 85 -12.28 -14.41 13.97
N ARG A 86 -12.44 -13.19 14.49
CA ARG A 86 -12.80 -12.95 15.91
C ARG A 86 -14.24 -13.29 16.25
N ARG A 87 -15.13 -13.33 15.26
CA ARG A 87 -16.56 -13.61 15.45
C ARG A 87 -16.86 -15.12 15.49
N ARG A 88 -15.90 -15.94 15.08
CA ARG A 88 -15.96 -17.41 15.08
C ARG A 88 -15.30 -17.96 16.34
#